data_AF-A0A915DN08-F1
#
_entry.id   AF-A0A915DN08-F1
#
_cell.length_a   1.000
_cell.length_b   1.000
_cell.length_c   1.000
_cell.angle_alpha   90.00
_cell.angle_beta   90.00
_cell.angle_gamma   90.00
#
_symmetry.space_group_name_H-M   'P 1'
#
loop_
_entity.id
_entity.type
_entity.pdbx_description
1 polymer ?
#
loop_
_entity_poly.entity_id
_entity_poly.type
_entity_poly.pdbx_seq_one_letter_code
_entity_poly.pdbx_strand_id
1 'polypeptide(L)'
;MGQRIIVSDSQESVHFMRYKKLENQLIVFCDETTPRYIWQCRYFAFAKECGRRSAGRSMHFWDRGNLNATQKLEQVCQFYVGDMITSIQKTSLVPDSDDGLIYTTISGAIGMLVPFLSRDEFEFFQTLEMHMRVEFPPLCGRDHLAYRSFYAPVKNVIDGDLCEQFTMLDPNKQGEITKNLDLNLPTVVVKKLEDLRTRYAF
;
A
#
# COMPACT_ATOMS: atom_id res chain seq x y z
N MET A 1 -21.27 -0.83 5.98
CA MET A 1 -20.76 0.57 6.00
C MET A 1 -21.91 1.55 6.25
N GLY A 2 -22.57 1.52 7.42
CA GLY A 2 -23.90 2.16 7.57
C GLY A 2 -23.96 3.54 8.22
N GLN A 3 -22.88 4.08 8.81
CA GLN A 3 -22.94 5.36 9.56
C GLN A 3 -21.63 6.17 9.54
N ARG A 4 -20.65 5.79 8.71
CA ARG A 4 -19.33 6.45 8.65
C ARG A 4 -19.22 7.19 7.32
N ILE A 5 -18.84 8.45 7.39
CA ILE A 5 -18.57 9.31 6.26
C ILE A 5 -17.06 9.53 6.23
N ILE A 6 -16.44 9.28 5.08
CA ILE A 6 -15.01 9.50 4.87
C ILE A 6 -14.90 10.80 4.08
N VAL A 7 -14.18 11.77 4.62
CA VAL A 7 -13.95 13.07 4.00
C VAL A 7 -12.47 13.21 3.69
N SER A 8 -12.17 13.57 2.45
CA SER A 8 -10.83 13.82 1.97
C SER A 8 -10.60 15.33 1.92
N ASP A 9 -9.72 15.83 2.77
CA ASP A 9 -9.28 17.22 2.74
C ASP A 9 -8.19 17.42 1.68
N SER A 10 -8.12 18.63 1.13
CA SER A 10 -7.12 19.00 0.13
C SER A 10 -5.69 19.03 0.64
N GLN A 11 -5.47 19.21 1.95
CA GLN A 11 -4.15 19.34 2.59
C GLN A 11 -4.03 18.47 3.86
N GLU A 12 -5.13 18.22 4.58
CA GLU A 12 -5.12 17.54 5.89
C GLU A 12 -5.47 16.04 5.83
N SER A 13 -5.28 15.40 4.67
CA SER A 13 -5.55 13.97 4.47
C SER A 13 -7.02 13.61 4.77
N VAL A 14 -7.25 12.44 5.38
CA VAL A 14 -8.57 11.83 5.52
C VAL A 14 -9.13 12.01 6.94
N HIS A 15 -10.40 12.40 7.02
CA HIS A 15 -11.16 12.50 8.26
C HIS A 15 -12.35 11.53 8.24
N PHE A 16 -12.59 10.88 9.36
CA PHE A 16 -13.76 10.03 9.55
C PHE A 16 -14.79 10.78 10.38
N MET A 17 -15.97 10.92 9.80
CA MET A 17 -17.11 11.61 10.38
C MET A 17 -18.28 10.67 10.62
N ARG A 18 -19.12 11.02 11.59
CA ARG A 18 -20.41 10.36 11.85
C ARG A 18 -21.52 11.39 11.84
N TYR A 19 -22.64 11.03 11.22
CA TYR A 19 -23.86 11.84 11.25
C TYR A 19 -24.77 11.43 12.41
N LYS A 20 -25.04 12.37 13.33
CA LYS A 20 -26.01 12.22 14.42
C LYS A 20 -27.37 12.76 13.96
N LYS A 21 -28.29 11.87 13.60
CA LYS A 21 -29.61 12.23 13.04
C LYS A 21 -30.48 13.08 13.97
N LEU A 22 -30.48 12.79 15.29
CA LEU A 22 -31.31 13.51 16.26
C LEU A 22 -30.87 14.97 16.45
N GLU A 23 -29.56 15.22 16.36
CA GLU A 23 -28.95 16.55 16.52
C GLU A 23 -28.71 17.24 15.17
N ASN A 24 -28.95 16.55 14.04
CA ASN A 24 -28.58 17.00 12.69
C ASN A 24 -27.11 17.49 12.60
N GLN A 25 -26.18 16.76 13.22
CA GLN A 25 -24.79 17.19 13.35
C GLN A 25 -23.82 16.16 12.75
N LEU A 26 -22.76 16.65 12.09
CA LEU A 26 -21.59 15.87 11.70
C LEU A 26 -20.50 16.03 12.76
N ILE A 27 -19.94 14.91 13.22
CA ILE A 27 -18.87 14.89 14.21
C ILE A 27 -17.68 14.15 13.64
N VAL A 28 -16.52 14.82 13.61
CA VAL A 28 -15.23 14.20 13.33
C VAL A 28 -14.82 13.42 14.57
N PHE A 29 -14.55 12.12 14.40
CA PHE A 29 -14.16 11.25 15.52
C PHE A 29 -12.77 10.64 15.34
N CYS A 30 -12.26 10.60 14.10
CA CYS A 30 -10.92 10.13 13.79
C CYS A 30 -10.34 10.93 12.61
N ASP A 31 -9.06 11.28 12.69
CA ASP A 31 -8.31 12.01 11.68
C ASP A 31 -6.91 11.40 11.51
N GLU A 32 -6.23 11.76 10.43
CA GLU A 32 -4.85 11.36 10.21
C GLU A 32 -3.87 12.33 10.90
N THR A 33 -2.72 11.82 11.34
CA THR A 33 -1.70 12.64 12.01
C THR A 33 -0.79 13.39 11.06
N THR A 34 -0.70 12.96 9.81
CA THR A 34 0.19 13.52 8.80
C THR A 34 -0.61 14.25 7.72
N PRO A 35 -0.30 15.53 7.42
CA PRO A 35 -0.95 16.23 6.33
C PRO A 35 -0.59 15.58 4.99
N ARG A 36 -1.59 15.39 4.13
CA ARG A 36 -1.42 14.87 2.78
C ARG A 36 -2.34 15.61 1.82
N TYR A 37 -1.75 16.00 0.69
CA TYR A 37 -2.51 16.53 -0.43
C TYR A 37 -3.16 15.38 -1.20
N ILE A 38 -4.42 15.08 -0.92
CA ILE A 38 -5.10 13.90 -1.48
C ILE A 38 -5.18 13.95 -3.01
N TRP A 39 -5.32 15.14 -3.58
CA TRP A 39 -5.33 15.37 -5.03
C TRP A 39 -3.99 15.09 -5.71
N GLN A 40 -2.90 15.06 -4.94
CA GLN A 40 -1.57 14.70 -5.41
C GLN A 40 -1.12 13.36 -4.83
N CYS A 41 -2.05 12.46 -4.49
CA CYS A 41 -1.72 11.13 -3.99
C CYS A 41 -0.88 10.38 -5.04
N ARG A 42 0.44 10.54 -4.97
CA ARG A 42 1.44 9.66 -5.59
C ARG A 42 1.65 8.40 -4.73
N TYR A 43 0.73 8.19 -3.77
CA TYR A 43 0.83 7.29 -2.64
C TYR A 43 -0.42 6.47 -2.44
N PHE A 44 -0.21 5.24 -2.01
CA PHE A 44 -1.21 4.44 -1.33
C PHE A 44 -1.03 4.54 0.18
N ALA A 45 -2.05 5.04 0.86
CA ALA A 45 -2.11 5.06 2.32
C ALA A 45 -3.42 4.42 2.78
N PHE A 46 -3.34 3.15 3.19
CA PHE A 46 -4.45 2.51 3.90
C PHE A 46 -4.34 2.86 5.37
N ALA A 47 -5.31 3.61 5.86
CA ALA A 47 -5.44 3.97 7.25
C ALA A 47 -6.42 3.03 7.94
N LYS A 48 -6.01 2.42 9.07
CA LYS A 48 -6.90 1.67 9.95
C LYS A 48 -7.22 2.51 11.18
N GLU A 49 -8.47 2.44 11.63
CA GLU A 49 -8.86 3.00 12.93
C GLU A 49 -8.05 2.30 14.04
N CYS A 50 -7.25 3.05 14.80
CA CYS A 50 -6.47 2.51 15.91
C CYS A 50 -7.42 2.17 17.07
N GLY A 51 -7.99 0.96 17.06
CA GLY A 51 -8.97 0.54 18.05
C GLY A 51 -8.30 0.22 19.39
N ARG A 52 -8.50 1.07 20.41
CA ARG A 52 -8.42 0.59 21.81
C ARG A 52 -9.63 -0.30 22.06
N ARG A 53 -9.41 -1.63 22.13
CA ARG A 53 -10.37 -2.54 22.79
C ARG A 53 -10.39 -2.21 24.29
N SER A 54 -11.21 -1.24 24.68
CA SER A 54 -11.62 -1.13 26.08
C SER A 54 -12.73 -2.15 26.30
N ALA A 55 -12.35 -3.35 26.74
CA ALA A 55 -13.28 -4.25 27.39
C ALA A 55 -13.82 -3.54 28.64
N GLY A 56 -15.10 -3.17 28.61
CA GLY A 56 -15.82 -2.63 29.77
C GLY A 56 -15.83 -1.11 29.89
N ARG A 57 -17.05 -0.58 29.93
CA ARG A 57 -17.49 0.77 30.37
C ARG A 57 -17.44 1.94 29.39
N SER A 58 -18.68 2.34 29.08
CA SER A 58 -19.21 3.70 29.08
C SER A 58 -19.14 4.52 27.79
N MET A 59 -20.35 4.67 27.27
CA MET A 59 -20.92 5.46 26.18
C MET A 59 -20.68 6.98 26.25
N HIS A 60 -19.54 7.48 26.77
CA HIS A 60 -19.27 8.92 26.94
C HIS A 60 -17.85 9.37 26.56
N PHE A 61 -17.19 8.70 25.62
CA PHE A 61 -15.85 9.09 25.16
C PHE A 61 -15.86 10.17 24.04
N TRP A 62 -17.04 10.56 23.55
CA TRP A 62 -17.22 11.30 22.29
C TRP A 62 -17.57 12.79 22.46
N ASP A 63 -17.77 13.28 23.68
CA ASP A 63 -18.25 14.65 23.98
C ASP A 63 -17.12 15.68 24.22
N ARG A 64 -15.87 15.37 23.87
CA ARG A 64 -14.80 16.37 23.97
C ARG A 64 -14.73 17.16 22.67
N GLY A 65 -15.33 18.34 22.67
CA GLY A 65 -15.18 19.39 21.65
C GLY A 65 -13.75 19.95 21.59
N ASN A 66 -12.79 19.11 21.21
CA ASN A 66 -11.45 19.53 20.85
C ASN A 66 -11.37 19.72 19.34
N LEU A 67 -10.60 20.72 18.91
CA LEU A 67 -10.28 21.02 17.51
C LEU A 67 -9.54 19.87 16.78
N ASN A 68 -9.18 18.79 17.49
CA ASN A 68 -8.51 17.61 16.98
C ASN A 68 -9.30 16.36 17.36
N ALA A 69 -9.42 15.40 16.42
CA ALA A 69 -10.12 14.15 16.71
C ALA A 69 -9.39 13.37 17.81
N THR A 70 -10.17 12.68 18.66
CA THR A 70 -9.64 11.93 19.81
C THR A 70 -8.94 10.64 19.39
N GLN A 71 -9.37 10.03 18.29
CA GLN A 71 -8.74 8.86 17.70
C GLN A 71 -7.90 9.28 16.50
N LYS A 72 -6.79 8.58 16.29
CA LYS A 72 -5.90 8.79 15.15
C LYS A 72 -5.90 7.57 14.25
N LEU A 73 -5.81 7.82 12.95
CA LEU A 73 -5.61 6.79 11.95
C LEU A 73 -4.18 6.25 12.00
N GLU A 74 -4.04 4.93 11.88
CA GLU A 74 -2.74 4.27 11.73
C GLU A 74 -2.48 3.97 10.25
N GLN A 75 -1.40 4.53 9.71
CA GLN A 75 -0.94 4.25 8.35
C GLN A 75 -0.40 2.81 8.26
N VAL A 76 -1.06 1.95 7.49
CA VAL A 76 -0.71 0.53 7.32
C VAL A 76 0.30 0.33 6.19
N CYS A 77 0.16 1.07 5.09
CA CYS A 77 1.06 1.00 3.93
C CYS A 77 1.47 2.40 3.47
N GLN A 78 2.62 2.48 2.80
CA GLN A 78 3.13 3.70 2.16
C GLN A 78 4.06 3.31 1.02
N PHE A 79 3.83 3.87 -0.17
CA PHE A 79 4.67 3.61 -1.33
C PHE A 79 4.58 4.74 -2.35
N TYR A 80 5.73 5.27 -2.79
CA TYR A 80 5.79 6.29 -3.83
C TYR A 80 5.77 5.66 -5.23
N VAL A 81 4.69 5.87 -5.97
CA VAL A 81 4.52 5.34 -7.33
C VAL A 81 5.47 6.01 -8.32
N GLY A 82 5.77 7.30 -8.14
CA GLY A 82 6.53 8.08 -9.11
C GLY A 82 5.68 9.04 -9.94
N ASP A 83 4.39 8.74 -10.06
CA ASP A 83 3.43 9.53 -10.82
C ASP A 83 2.16 9.85 -10.00
N MET A 84 1.41 10.87 -10.41
CA MET A 84 0.18 11.28 -9.74
C MET A 84 -0.93 10.28 -10.06
N ILE A 85 -1.49 9.66 -9.03
CA ILE A 85 -2.62 8.74 -9.17
C ILE A 85 -3.89 9.57 -9.39
N THR A 86 -4.64 9.24 -10.43
CA THR A 86 -5.88 9.92 -10.84
C THR A 86 -7.14 9.16 -10.43
N SER A 87 -7.08 7.84 -10.37
CA SER A 87 -8.16 7.00 -9.85
C SER A 87 -7.62 5.76 -9.14
N ILE A 88 -8.35 5.28 -8.14
CA ILE A 88 -8.07 4.02 -7.44
C ILE A 88 -9.39 3.27 -7.29
N GLN A 89 -9.41 1.98 -7.63
CA GLN A 89 -10.59 1.13 -7.51
C GLN A 89 -10.19 -0.27 -7.05
N LYS A 90 -10.88 -0.78 -6.02
CA LYS A 90 -10.79 -2.19 -5.64
C LYS A 90 -11.70 -3.01 -6.57
N THR A 91 -11.13 -3.92 -7.34
CA THR A 91 -11.87 -4.80 -8.26
C THR A 91 -10.99 -5.98 -8.68
N SER A 92 -11.62 -7.06 -9.14
CA SER A 92 -10.97 -8.11 -9.92
C SER A 92 -10.92 -7.71 -11.40
N LEU A 93 -9.83 -8.09 -12.09
CA LEU A 93 -9.68 -7.89 -13.55
C LEU A 93 -10.22 -9.07 -14.35
N VAL A 94 -10.13 -10.27 -13.78
CA VAL A 94 -10.52 -11.53 -14.40
C VAL A 94 -11.68 -12.13 -13.59
N PRO A 95 -12.67 -12.78 -14.21
CA PRO A 95 -13.65 -13.57 -13.48
C PRO A 95 -12.95 -14.56 -12.54
N ASP A 96 -13.48 -14.73 -11.33
CA ASP A 96 -12.95 -15.65 -10.30
C ASP A 96 -11.50 -15.36 -9.83
N SER A 97 -10.93 -14.20 -10.16
CA SER A 97 -9.66 -13.72 -9.58
C SER A 97 -9.87 -12.97 -8.26
N ASP A 98 -8.81 -12.89 -7.47
CA ASP A 98 -8.83 -12.13 -6.23
C ASP A 98 -8.90 -10.61 -6.50
N ASP A 99 -9.51 -9.86 -5.58
CA ASP A 99 -9.58 -8.40 -5.69
C ASP A 99 -8.19 -7.77 -5.53
N GLY A 100 -7.79 -6.98 -6.52
CA GLY A 100 -6.66 -6.06 -6.44
C GLY A 100 -7.11 -4.61 -6.26
N LEU A 101 -6.18 -3.72 -5.95
CA LEU A 101 -6.38 -2.28 -5.98
C LEU A 101 -5.75 -1.71 -7.24
N ILE A 102 -6.59 -1.43 -8.23
CA ILE A 102 -6.17 -0.90 -9.52
C ILE A 102 -6.09 0.62 -9.42
N TYR A 103 -5.07 1.19 -10.04
CA TYR A 103 -4.92 2.63 -10.12
C TYR A 103 -4.51 3.09 -11.50
N THR A 104 -4.88 4.32 -11.83
CA THR A 104 -4.45 5.02 -13.04
C THR A 104 -3.63 6.24 -12.67
N THR A 105 -2.72 6.66 -13.53
CA THR A 105 -1.91 7.86 -13.31
C THR A 105 -2.13 8.91 -14.39
N ILE A 106 -1.74 10.15 -14.11
CA ILE A 106 -1.88 11.27 -15.05
C ILE A 106 -1.05 11.08 -16.33
N SER A 107 0.09 10.37 -16.26
CA SER A 107 0.90 10.04 -17.45
C SER A 107 0.35 8.83 -18.23
N GLY A 108 -0.81 8.30 -17.83
CA GLY A 108 -1.49 7.20 -18.53
C GLY A 108 -1.04 5.79 -18.12
N ALA A 109 -0.27 5.65 -17.03
CA ALA A 109 0.07 4.32 -16.51
C ALA A 109 -1.14 3.71 -15.79
N ILE A 110 -1.28 2.39 -15.89
CA ILE A 110 -2.24 1.59 -15.12
C ILE A 110 -1.42 0.62 -14.29
N GLY A 111 -1.60 0.66 -12.98
CA GLY A 111 -0.93 -0.23 -12.05
C GLY A 111 -1.91 -0.94 -11.13
N MET A 112 -1.41 -1.91 -10.38
CA MET A 112 -2.20 -2.66 -9.41
C MET A 112 -1.38 -2.88 -8.14
N LEU A 113 -2.02 -2.74 -6.98
CA LEU A 113 -1.52 -3.28 -5.72
C LEU A 113 -2.28 -4.55 -5.38
N VAL A 114 -1.52 -5.61 -5.10
CA VAL A 114 -2.05 -6.93 -4.77
C VAL A 114 -1.70 -7.27 -3.32
N PRO A 115 -2.65 -7.80 -2.52
CA PRO A 115 -2.34 -8.30 -1.19
C PRO A 115 -1.61 -9.65 -1.27
N PHE A 116 -0.66 -9.89 -0.37
CA PHE A 116 -0.08 -11.23 -0.22
C PHE A 116 -1.00 -12.14 0.59
N LEU A 117 -1.02 -13.43 0.25
CA LEU A 117 -1.86 -14.42 0.94
C LEU A 117 -1.26 -14.88 2.27
N SER A 118 0.08 -14.89 2.35
CA SER A 118 0.81 -15.30 3.55
C SER A 118 1.97 -14.36 3.85
N ARG A 119 2.41 -14.39 5.12
CA ARG A 119 3.59 -13.65 5.55
C ARG A 119 4.87 -14.19 4.91
N ASP A 120 4.97 -15.50 4.75
CA ASP A 120 6.12 -16.15 4.12
C ASP A 120 6.29 -15.71 2.66
N GLU A 121 5.17 -15.52 1.94
CA GLU A 121 5.19 -14.98 0.59
C GLU A 121 5.70 -13.53 0.57
N PHE A 122 5.22 -12.68 1.49
CA PHE A 122 5.72 -11.32 1.65
C PHE A 122 7.23 -11.29 1.96
N GLU A 123 7.70 -12.10 2.90
CA GLU A 123 9.12 -12.17 3.29
C GLU A 123 10.01 -12.69 2.15
N PHE A 124 9.51 -13.61 1.34
CA PHE A 124 10.17 -14.05 0.11
C PHE A 124 10.38 -12.89 -0.88
N PHE A 125 9.30 -12.18 -1.25
CA PHE A 125 9.39 -11.06 -2.20
C PHE A 125 10.17 -9.87 -1.63
N GLN A 126 10.12 -9.65 -0.33
CA GLN A 126 10.95 -8.65 0.35
C GLN A 126 12.45 -8.95 0.22
N THR A 127 12.83 -10.22 0.37
CA THR A 127 14.22 -10.66 0.25
C THR A 127 14.67 -10.58 -1.21
N LEU A 128 13.82 -10.99 -2.16
CA LEU A 128 14.09 -10.83 -3.59
C LEU A 128 14.29 -9.36 -3.97
N GLU A 129 13.41 -8.46 -3.53
CA GLU A 129 13.53 -7.02 -3.78
C GLU A 129 14.86 -6.47 -3.24
N MET A 130 15.26 -6.87 -2.03
CA MET A 130 16.53 -6.47 -1.43
C MET A 130 17.72 -6.85 -2.31
N HIS A 131 17.75 -8.08 -2.84
CA HIS A 131 18.80 -8.50 -3.78
C HIS A 131 18.75 -7.73 -5.10
N MET A 132 17.55 -7.54 -5.66
CA MET A 132 17.38 -6.82 -6.93
C MET A 132 17.84 -5.37 -6.85
N ARG A 133 17.68 -4.70 -5.70
CA ARG A 133 18.19 -3.33 -5.49
C ARG A 133 19.71 -3.22 -5.67
N VAL A 134 20.44 -4.28 -5.31
CA VAL A 134 21.90 -4.33 -5.41
C VAL A 134 22.33 -4.79 -6.80
N GLU A 135 21.71 -5.85 -7.31
CA GLU A 135 22.15 -6.50 -8.55
C GLU A 135 21.63 -5.82 -9.82
N PHE A 136 20.52 -5.10 -9.73
CA PHE A 136 19.89 -4.35 -10.81
C PHE A 136 19.58 -2.90 -10.36
N PRO A 137 20.60 -2.09 -10.10
CA PRO A 137 20.39 -0.73 -9.60
C PRO A 137 19.69 0.16 -10.66
N PRO A 138 18.92 1.17 -10.24
CA PRO A 138 18.26 2.07 -11.19
C PRO A 138 19.23 2.77 -12.14
N LEU A 139 18.90 2.78 -13.44
CA LEU A 139 19.78 3.26 -14.52
C LEU A 139 20.30 4.70 -14.32
N CYS A 140 19.49 5.57 -13.73
CA CYS A 140 19.85 6.97 -13.51
C CYS A 140 20.65 7.21 -12.22
N GLY A 141 21.17 6.16 -11.58
CA GLY A 141 22.00 6.26 -10.37
C GLY A 141 21.25 6.68 -9.11
N ARG A 142 19.91 6.70 -9.14
CA ARG A 142 19.09 6.93 -7.94
C ARG A 142 19.05 5.66 -7.10
N ASP A 143 19.14 5.80 -5.78
CA ASP A 143 18.84 4.70 -4.87
C ASP A 143 17.34 4.36 -4.92
N HIS A 144 17.04 3.08 -5.07
CA HIS A 144 15.66 2.59 -5.23
C HIS A 144 14.82 2.86 -3.98
N LEU A 145 15.36 2.57 -2.79
CA LEU A 145 14.63 2.73 -1.53
C LEU A 145 14.36 4.21 -1.23
N ALA A 146 15.34 5.09 -1.49
CA ALA A 146 15.19 6.53 -1.38
C ALA A 146 14.14 7.05 -2.38
N TYR A 147 14.14 6.53 -3.61
CA TYR A 147 13.12 6.89 -4.60
C TYR A 147 11.71 6.47 -4.15
N ARG A 148 11.51 5.22 -3.72
CA ARG A 148 10.20 4.75 -3.24
C ARG A 148 9.77 5.39 -1.91
N SER A 149 10.72 5.99 -1.18
CA SER A 149 10.51 6.72 0.07
C SER A 149 10.53 8.26 -0.07
N PHE A 150 10.28 8.79 -1.28
CA PHE A 150 10.56 10.20 -1.62
C PHE A 150 10.02 11.25 -0.64
N TYR A 151 8.76 11.09 -0.18
CA TYR A 151 8.13 12.01 0.78
C TYR A 151 7.92 11.36 2.17
N ALA A 152 7.79 10.04 2.23
CA ALA A 152 7.71 9.29 3.49
C ALA A 152 8.26 7.87 3.29
N PRO A 153 8.80 7.23 4.35
CA PRO A 153 9.37 5.89 4.24
C PRO A 153 8.38 4.85 3.70
N VAL A 154 8.85 4.00 2.79
CA VAL A 154 8.08 2.83 2.34
C VAL A 154 7.68 1.97 3.53
N LYS A 155 6.42 1.54 3.56
CA LYS A 155 5.87 0.67 4.60
C LYS A 155 5.00 -0.41 3.97
N ASN A 156 5.32 -1.67 4.25
CA ASN A 156 4.51 -2.86 3.89
C ASN A 156 4.12 -2.96 2.40
N VAL A 157 4.99 -2.52 1.49
CA VAL A 157 4.81 -2.64 0.04
C VAL A 157 6.13 -3.08 -0.57
N ILE A 158 6.08 -4.02 -1.51
CA ILE A 158 7.21 -4.51 -2.29
C ILE A 158 7.06 -4.01 -3.73
N ASP A 159 8.16 -3.54 -4.33
CA ASP A 159 8.16 -3.11 -5.73
C ASP A 159 8.19 -4.30 -6.70
N GLY A 160 7.00 -4.69 -7.18
CA GLY A 160 6.85 -5.77 -8.15
C GLY A 160 7.59 -5.52 -9.46
N ASP A 161 7.63 -4.28 -9.95
CA ASP A 161 8.30 -3.92 -11.20
C ASP A 161 9.81 -4.20 -11.12
N LEU A 162 10.41 -3.97 -9.95
CA LEU A 162 11.81 -4.30 -9.70
C LEU A 162 12.02 -5.82 -9.61
N CYS A 163 11.11 -6.54 -8.94
CA CYS A 163 11.21 -7.99 -8.82
C CYS A 163 11.08 -8.72 -10.17
N GLU A 164 10.21 -8.25 -11.07
CA GLU A 164 10.04 -8.83 -12.41
C GLU A 164 11.29 -8.72 -13.29
N GLN A 165 12.16 -7.74 -13.02
CA GLN A 165 13.45 -7.57 -13.71
C GLN A 165 14.47 -8.66 -13.37
N PHE A 166 14.16 -9.58 -12.44
CA PHE A 166 15.01 -10.74 -12.13
C PHE A 166 15.37 -11.54 -13.40
N THR A 167 14.44 -11.66 -14.33
CA THR A 167 14.63 -12.36 -15.62
C THR A 167 15.66 -11.70 -16.53
N MET A 168 15.96 -10.41 -16.31
CA MET A 168 16.95 -9.64 -17.09
C MET A 168 18.38 -9.78 -16.56
N LEU A 169 18.57 -10.35 -15.37
CA LEU A 169 19.90 -10.58 -14.80
C LEU A 169 20.66 -11.67 -15.54
N ASP A 170 21.99 -11.61 -15.51
CA ASP A 170 22.83 -12.70 -15.99
C ASP A 170 22.51 -14.02 -15.26
N PRO A 171 22.55 -15.18 -15.94
CA PRO A 171 22.21 -16.47 -15.33
C PRO A 171 23.01 -16.81 -14.06
N ASN A 172 24.26 -16.34 -13.97
CA ASN A 172 25.10 -16.51 -12.79
C ASN A 172 24.52 -15.77 -11.58
N LYS A 173 24.14 -14.50 -11.76
CA LYS A 173 23.51 -13.68 -10.71
C LYS A 173 22.15 -14.21 -10.30
N GLN A 174 21.35 -14.66 -11.27
CA GLN A 174 20.09 -15.34 -10.98
C GLN A 174 20.32 -16.56 -10.08
N GLY A 175 21.35 -17.37 -10.38
CA GLY A 175 21.74 -18.52 -9.57
C GLY A 175 22.20 -18.15 -8.16
N GLU A 176 22.95 -17.06 -7.99
CA GLU A 176 23.38 -16.56 -6.68
C GLU A 176 22.21 -16.09 -5.81
N ILE A 177 21.32 -15.25 -6.36
CA ILE A 177 20.12 -14.78 -5.65
C ILE A 177 19.23 -15.97 -5.29
N THR A 178 19.04 -16.92 -6.20
CA THR A 178 18.22 -18.12 -5.97
C THR A 178 18.75 -18.94 -4.79
N LYS A 179 20.07 -19.11 -4.68
CA LYS A 179 20.69 -19.79 -3.54
C LYS A 179 20.48 -19.04 -2.23
N ASN A 180 20.57 -17.70 -2.24
CA ASN A 180 20.32 -16.87 -1.06
C ASN A 180 18.85 -16.90 -0.61
N LEU A 181 17.93 -17.24 -1.51
CA LEU A 181 16.50 -17.46 -1.22
C LEU A 181 16.19 -18.91 -0.79
N ASP A 182 17.21 -19.73 -0.52
CA ASP A 182 17.10 -21.16 -0.20
C ASP A 182 16.35 -21.97 -1.27
N LEU A 183 16.47 -21.55 -2.54
CA LEU A 183 15.89 -22.21 -3.69
C LEU A 183 16.98 -22.91 -4.52
N ASN A 184 16.58 -23.95 -5.25
CA ASN A 184 17.50 -24.75 -6.07
C ASN A 184 17.59 -24.27 -7.52
N LEU A 185 16.54 -23.63 -8.05
CA LEU A 185 16.41 -23.31 -9.46
C LEU A 185 15.81 -21.91 -9.67
N PRO A 186 16.40 -21.05 -10.53
CA PRO A 186 15.86 -19.73 -10.84
C PRO A 186 14.44 -19.76 -11.40
N THR A 187 14.07 -20.84 -12.09
CA THR A 187 12.72 -21.05 -12.63
C THR A 187 11.64 -21.07 -11.55
N VAL A 188 11.98 -21.38 -10.31
CA VAL A 188 11.04 -21.32 -9.18
C VAL A 188 10.72 -19.87 -8.81
N VAL A 189 11.70 -18.96 -8.88
CA VAL A 189 11.48 -17.53 -8.66
C VAL A 189 10.58 -16.96 -9.76
N VAL A 190 10.89 -17.28 -11.02
CA VAL A 190 10.09 -16.86 -12.18
C VAL A 190 8.65 -17.37 -12.06
N LYS A 191 8.47 -18.66 -11.73
CA LYS A 191 7.14 -19.23 -11.51
C LYS A 191 6.37 -18.53 -10.39
N LYS A 192 7.02 -18.17 -9.28
CA LYS A 192 6.37 -17.43 -8.18
C LYS A 192 5.91 -16.03 -8.62
N LEU A 193 6.70 -15.34 -9.46
CA LEU A 193 6.32 -14.04 -10.04
C LEU A 193 5.10 -14.20 -10.96
N GLU A 194 5.13 -15.20 -11.84
CA GLU A 194 4.01 -15.52 -12.75
C GLU A 194 2.74 -15.94 -11.99
N ASP A 195 2.87 -16.76 -10.95
CA ASP A 195 1.75 -17.20 -10.10
C ASP A 195 1.12 -16.01 -9.35
N LEU A 196 1.92 -15.01 -8.94
CA LEU A 196 1.39 -13.76 -8.36
C LEU A 196 0.62 -12.96 -9.42
N ARG A 197 1.17 -12.79 -10.62
CA ARG A 197 0.50 -12.05 -11.70
C ARG A 197 -0.80 -12.73 -12.13
N THR A 198 -0.77 -14.04 -12.36
CA THR A 198 -1.93 -14.82 -12.85
C THR A 198 -3.09 -14.86 -11.84
N ARG A 199 -2.81 -14.70 -10.54
CA ARG A 199 -3.85 -14.62 -9.50
C ARG A 199 -4.73 -13.37 -9.57
N TYR A 200 -4.18 -12.26 -10.07
CA TYR A 200 -4.84 -10.95 -10.02
C TYR A 200 -5.02 -10.29 -11.39
N ALA A 201 -4.24 -10.71 -12.39
CA ALA A 201 -4.11 -10.07 -13.70
C ALA A 201 -3.93 -11.10 -14.82
N PHE A 202 -3.75 -10.60 -16.04
CA PHE A 202 -3.61 -11.36 -17.29
C PHE A 202 -2.17 -11.80 -17.56
#